data_AF-A0A7L4IEQ8-F1
#
_entry.id   AF-A0A7L4IEQ8-F1
#
_cell.length_a   1.000
_cell.length_b   1.000
_cell.length_c   1.000
_cell.angle_alpha   90.00
_cell.angle_beta   90.00
_cell.angle_gamma   90.00
#
_symmetry.space_group_name_H-M   'P 1'
#
loop_
_entity.id
_entity.type
_entity.pdbx_description
1 polymer ?
#
loop_
_entity_poly.entity_id
_entity_poly.type
_entity_poly.pdbx_seq_one_letter_code
_entity_poly.pdbx_strand_id
1 'polypeptide(L)'
;RGAKPGVTKEKRIKYAKEVLQKEMLPHVGVSDFCETKKAYFLGYMVHRLLLAALGRRELDDRDHYGNKRLDLAGPLLAFLFRGMFKNLLKEVRIYAQKFIDRGKDFNLELAIKTRIISDGLKYSLATGNWGDQKKAHQARAGVSQVLNRLTFASTLSHLRRLNSPIGRDGKLAKPRQLHNTLWGMVCPAETPEGHAVGLVKNLALMAYISVGSQPSPILEFLEEWSMENLEEISPAAIADATKIFVNGCWVGIHKDPEQLMNTLRKLRRQMDIIVSEV
;
A
#
# COMPACT_ATOMS: atom_id res chain seq x y z
N ARG A 1 -22.27 -13.24 -1.35
CA ARG A 1 -22.55 -13.20 0.10
C ARG A 1 -24.03 -12.84 0.27
N GLY A 2 -24.93 -13.82 0.16
CA GLY A 2 -26.37 -13.62 0.29
C GLY A 2 -26.81 -13.59 1.75
N ALA A 3 -27.83 -12.79 2.08
CA ALA A 3 -28.37 -12.67 3.43
C ALA A 3 -28.86 -14.03 3.94
N LYS A 4 -28.39 -14.46 5.11
CA LYS A 4 -28.97 -15.62 5.80
C LYS A 4 -30.45 -15.33 6.10
N PRO A 5 -31.38 -16.26 5.82
CA PRO A 5 -32.78 -16.10 6.24
C PRO A 5 -32.83 -15.93 7.77
N GLY A 6 -33.63 -14.97 8.27
CA GLY A 6 -33.82 -14.72 9.71
C GLY A 6 -33.09 -13.52 10.32
N VAL A 7 -32.39 -12.69 9.54
CA VAL A 7 -31.76 -11.46 10.06
C VAL A 7 -32.77 -10.31 10.10
N THR A 8 -33.03 -9.78 11.30
CA THR A 8 -33.92 -8.62 11.51
C THR A 8 -33.48 -7.40 10.69
N LYS A 9 -34.42 -6.51 10.35
CA LYS A 9 -34.13 -5.27 9.61
C LYS A 9 -33.07 -4.43 10.34
N GLU A 10 -33.15 -4.33 11.65
CA GLU A 10 -32.19 -3.60 12.50
C GLU A 10 -30.77 -4.15 12.38
N LYS A 11 -30.60 -5.48 12.46
CA LYS A 11 -29.28 -6.12 12.30
C LYS A 11 -28.71 -5.87 10.91
N ARG A 12 -29.55 -5.84 9.86
CA ARG A 12 -29.13 -5.49 8.50
C ARG A 12 -28.69 -4.03 8.38
N ILE A 13 -29.43 -3.10 8.98
CA ILE A 13 -29.08 -1.67 8.99
C ILE A 13 -27.75 -1.46 9.73
N LYS A 14 -27.58 -2.09 10.89
CA LYS A 14 -26.33 -2.01 11.66
C LYS A 14 -25.14 -2.54 10.85
N TYR A 15 -25.30 -3.71 10.23
CA TYR A 15 -24.25 -4.30 9.39
C TYR A 15 -23.92 -3.42 8.18
N ALA A 16 -24.94 -2.85 7.52
CA ALA A 16 -24.72 -1.93 6.39
C ALA A 16 -23.93 -0.68 6.81
N LYS A 17 -24.25 -0.09 7.97
CA LYS A 17 -23.48 1.04 8.53
C LYS A 17 -22.02 0.66 8.80
N GLU A 18 -21.77 -0.52 9.39
CA GLU A 18 -20.41 -1.01 9.62
C GLU A 18 -19.63 -1.21 8.33
N VAL A 19 -20.26 -1.74 7.28
CA VAL A 19 -19.64 -1.90 5.95
C VAL A 19 -19.31 -0.54 5.32
N LEU A 20 -20.24 0.41 5.35
CA LEU A 20 -20.02 1.77 4.83
C LEU A 20 -18.90 2.50 5.58
N GLN A 21 -18.76 2.25 6.87
CA GLN A 21 -17.74 2.87 7.70
C GLN A 21 -16.36 2.22 7.52
N LYS A 22 -16.27 0.88 7.58
CA LYS A 22 -14.98 0.17 7.67
C LYS A 22 -14.50 -0.47 6.38
N GLU A 23 -15.40 -0.86 5.48
CA GLU A 23 -15.05 -1.56 4.24
C GLU A 23 -15.11 -0.65 3.00
N MET A 24 -16.04 0.31 2.95
CA MET A 24 -16.17 1.26 1.84
C MET A 24 -15.12 2.37 1.98
N LEU A 25 -14.25 2.52 0.97
CA LEU A 25 -13.19 3.54 0.91
C LEU A 25 -12.40 3.70 2.24
N PRO A 26 -11.76 2.63 2.76
CA PRO A 26 -11.19 2.63 4.10
C PRO A 26 -10.02 3.61 4.28
N HIS A 27 -9.36 3.99 3.18
CA HIS A 27 -8.26 4.96 3.21
C HIS A 27 -8.75 6.39 3.47
N VAL A 28 -9.98 6.74 3.06
CA VAL A 28 -10.56 8.08 3.28
C VAL A 28 -10.91 8.30 4.75
N GLY A 29 -11.28 7.23 5.46
CA GLY A 29 -11.59 7.28 6.89
C GLY A 29 -12.38 6.06 7.36
N VAL A 30 -12.12 5.64 8.60
CA VAL A 30 -12.84 4.55 9.29
C VAL A 30 -13.48 4.98 10.60
N SER A 31 -13.30 6.25 10.99
CA SER A 31 -13.97 6.87 12.13
C SER A 31 -15.44 7.13 11.82
N ASP A 32 -16.20 7.46 12.86
CA ASP A 32 -17.58 7.93 12.70
C ASP A 32 -17.60 9.26 11.91
N PHE A 33 -18.71 9.55 11.23
CA PHE A 33 -18.98 10.82 10.53
C PHE A 33 -18.12 11.12 9.28
N CYS A 34 -17.47 10.12 8.67
CA CYS A 34 -16.70 10.28 7.43
C CYS A 34 -17.52 10.09 6.13
N GLU A 35 -18.84 9.94 6.22
CA GLU A 35 -19.71 9.61 5.09
C GLU A 35 -19.68 10.69 4.00
N THR A 36 -19.65 11.97 4.38
CA THR A 36 -19.60 13.11 3.45
C THR A 36 -18.35 13.07 2.59
N LYS A 37 -17.17 12.88 3.20
CA LYS A 37 -15.89 12.74 2.47
C LYS A 37 -15.91 11.58 1.48
N LYS A 38 -16.47 10.43 1.90
CA LYS A 38 -16.62 9.25 1.03
C LYS A 38 -17.58 9.50 -0.13
N ALA A 39 -18.68 10.23 0.10
CA ALA A 39 -19.63 10.59 -0.95
C ALA A 39 -18.98 11.47 -2.02
N TYR A 40 -18.23 12.50 -1.61
CA TYR A 40 -17.45 13.33 -2.55
C TYR A 40 -16.42 12.52 -3.34
N PHE A 41 -15.68 11.63 -2.67
CA PHE A 41 -14.70 10.79 -3.34
C PHE A 41 -15.35 9.83 -4.36
N LEU A 42 -16.49 9.25 -4.02
CA LEU A 42 -17.27 8.42 -4.95
C LEU A 42 -17.75 9.24 -6.16
N GLY A 43 -18.24 10.47 -5.92
CA GLY A 43 -18.59 11.41 -6.98
C GLY A 43 -17.41 11.70 -7.91
N TYR A 44 -16.21 11.90 -7.36
CA TYR A 44 -14.97 12.07 -8.13
C TYR A 44 -14.64 10.83 -8.98
N MET A 45 -14.79 9.62 -8.44
CA MET A 45 -14.58 8.38 -9.20
C MET A 45 -15.54 8.26 -10.39
N VAL A 46 -16.83 8.53 -10.16
CA VAL A 46 -17.85 8.50 -11.22
C VAL A 46 -17.59 9.59 -12.25
N HIS A 47 -17.22 10.80 -11.82
CA HIS A 47 -16.87 11.89 -12.72
C HIS A 47 -15.70 11.52 -13.64
N ARG A 48 -14.63 10.92 -13.10
CA ARG A 48 -13.49 10.43 -13.91
C ARG A 48 -13.89 9.34 -14.90
N LEU A 49 -14.77 8.42 -14.50
CA LEU A 49 -15.30 7.39 -15.39
C LEU A 49 -16.10 8.01 -16.54
N LEU A 50 -16.98 8.97 -16.26
CA LEU A 50 -17.77 9.66 -17.27
C LEU A 50 -16.90 10.46 -18.23
N LEU A 51 -15.86 11.14 -17.76
CA LEU A 51 -14.92 11.86 -18.63
C LEU A 51 -14.24 10.93 -19.64
N ALA A 52 -13.84 9.73 -19.19
CA ALA A 52 -13.25 8.73 -20.08
C ALA A 52 -14.29 8.16 -21.06
N ALA A 53 -15.50 7.84 -20.59
CA ALA A 53 -16.58 7.32 -21.42
C ALA A 53 -17.02 8.33 -22.50
N LEU A 54 -16.98 9.62 -22.19
CA LEU A 54 -17.28 10.72 -23.12
C LEU A 54 -16.08 11.13 -24.00
N GLY A 55 -14.93 10.47 -23.87
CA GLY A 55 -13.72 10.80 -24.65
C GLY A 55 -13.07 12.14 -24.29
N ARG A 56 -13.45 12.77 -23.17
CA ARG A 56 -12.85 14.04 -22.69
C ARG A 56 -11.52 13.84 -21.97
N ARG A 57 -11.18 12.59 -21.65
CA ARG A 57 -9.94 12.20 -20.99
C ARG A 57 -9.48 10.85 -21.55
N GLU A 58 -8.17 10.71 -21.70
CA GLU A 58 -7.56 9.44 -22.09
C GLU A 58 -7.65 8.37 -20.98
N LEU A 59 -7.56 7.11 -21.38
CA LEU A 59 -7.52 5.98 -20.45
C LEU A 59 -6.21 5.97 -19.67
N ASP A 60 -6.27 5.66 -18.37
CA ASP A 60 -5.08 5.61 -17.53
C ASP A 60 -4.13 4.47 -17.97
N ASP A 61 -2.85 4.81 -18.16
CA ASP A 61 -1.84 3.83 -18.52
C ASP A 61 -1.46 2.94 -17.33
N ARG A 62 -1.81 1.65 -17.44
CA ARG A 62 -1.49 0.62 -16.45
C ARG A 62 0.02 0.37 -16.35
N ASP A 63 0.80 0.60 -17.40
CA ASP A 63 2.22 0.28 -17.46
C ASP A 63 3.11 1.41 -16.91
N HIS A 64 2.57 2.63 -16.78
CA HIS A 64 3.22 3.77 -16.11
C HIS A 64 3.85 3.37 -14.77
N TYR A 65 5.17 3.50 -14.66
CA TYR A 65 5.93 3.01 -13.51
C TYR A 65 5.76 3.91 -12.28
N GLY A 66 5.47 5.20 -12.47
CA GLY A 66 5.11 6.13 -11.39
C GLY A 66 3.84 5.74 -10.60
N ASN A 67 2.98 4.88 -11.17
CA ASN A 67 1.80 4.33 -10.48
C ASN A 67 2.09 3.00 -9.77
N LYS A 68 3.35 2.54 -9.80
CA LYS A 68 3.81 1.33 -9.12
C LYS A 68 4.71 1.72 -7.94
N ARG A 69 4.86 0.81 -7.00
CA ARG A 69 5.73 0.95 -5.83
C ARG A 69 6.59 -0.30 -5.67
N LEU A 70 7.77 -0.11 -5.11
CA LEU A 70 8.70 -1.20 -4.82
C LEU A 70 8.61 -1.52 -3.33
N ASP A 71 8.16 -2.74 -3.02
CA ASP A 71 8.18 -3.25 -1.65
C ASP A 71 9.61 -3.70 -1.33
N LEU A 72 10.31 -2.95 -0.47
CA LEU A 72 11.62 -3.31 0.06
C LEU A 72 11.52 -4.35 1.19
N ALA A 73 12.68 -4.83 1.66
CA ALA A 73 12.77 -5.78 2.77
C ALA A 73 11.98 -5.34 4.02
N GLY A 74 11.97 -4.04 4.36
CA GLY A 74 11.25 -3.50 5.52
C GLY A 74 9.74 -3.77 5.49
N PRO A 75 8.97 -3.20 4.54
CA PRO A 75 7.53 -3.46 4.41
C PRO A 75 7.19 -4.94 4.27
N LEU A 76 8.03 -5.69 3.55
CA LEU A 76 7.86 -7.13 3.41
C LEU A 76 7.99 -7.84 4.77
N LEU A 77 9.06 -7.60 5.52
CA LEU A 77 9.29 -8.23 6.84
C LEU A 77 8.19 -7.83 7.83
N ALA A 78 7.73 -6.58 7.80
CA ALA A 78 6.60 -6.13 8.60
C ALA A 78 5.32 -6.93 8.29
N PHE A 79 5.06 -7.24 7.00
CA PHE A 79 3.94 -8.08 6.60
C PHE A 79 4.05 -9.50 7.17
N LEU A 80 5.23 -10.14 7.08
CA LEU A 80 5.46 -11.47 7.67
C LEU A 80 5.27 -11.46 9.18
N PHE A 81 5.93 -10.52 9.86
CA PHE A 81 5.87 -10.41 11.31
C PHE A 81 4.43 -10.20 11.79
N ARG A 82 3.67 -9.30 11.15
CA ARG A 82 2.25 -9.07 11.48
C ARG A 82 1.41 -10.34 11.36
N GLY A 83 1.66 -11.17 10.33
CA GLY A 83 0.97 -12.45 10.17
C GLY A 83 1.28 -13.43 11.30
N MET A 84 2.56 -13.63 11.61
CA MET A 84 3.00 -14.52 12.69
C MET A 84 2.57 -14.03 14.07
N PHE A 85 2.64 -12.73 14.32
CA PHE A 85 2.23 -12.12 15.59
C PHE A 85 0.71 -12.27 15.81
N LYS A 86 -0.11 -12.10 14.77
CA LYS A 86 -1.55 -12.39 14.85
C LYS A 86 -1.83 -13.86 15.18
N ASN A 87 -1.05 -14.78 14.62
CA ASN A 87 -1.18 -16.20 14.93
C ASN A 87 -0.76 -16.49 16.39
N LEU A 88 0.32 -15.86 16.88
CA LEU A 88 0.72 -15.94 18.28
C LEU A 88 -0.41 -15.45 19.21
N LEU A 89 -1.00 -14.28 18.93
CA LEU A 89 -2.12 -13.75 19.71
C LEU A 89 -3.34 -14.70 19.71
N LYS A 90 -3.61 -15.35 18.57
CA LYS A 90 -4.67 -16.35 18.47
C LYS A 90 -4.39 -17.57 19.36
N GLU A 91 -3.16 -18.08 19.35
CA GLU A 91 -2.75 -19.21 20.19
C GLU A 91 -2.83 -18.88 21.68
N VAL A 92 -2.34 -17.70 22.07
CA VAL A 92 -2.42 -17.21 23.46
C VAL A 92 -3.89 -17.09 23.89
N ARG A 93 -4.77 -16.57 23.03
CA ARG A 93 -6.22 -16.49 23.31
C ARG A 93 -6.84 -17.87 23.51
N ILE A 94 -6.54 -18.84 22.65
CA ILE A 94 -7.04 -20.22 22.78
C ILE A 94 -6.53 -20.86 24.06
N TYR A 95 -5.27 -20.63 24.41
CA TYR A 95 -4.68 -21.13 25.65
C TYR A 95 -5.37 -20.51 26.88
N ALA A 96 -5.55 -19.19 26.90
CA ALA A 96 -6.25 -18.49 27.98
C ALA A 96 -7.68 -18.99 28.18
N GLN A 97 -8.44 -19.17 27.09
CA GLN A 97 -9.81 -19.70 27.15
C GLN A 97 -9.87 -21.06 27.87
N LYS A 98 -8.92 -21.97 27.58
CA LYS A 98 -8.87 -23.29 28.23
C LYS A 98 -8.63 -23.23 29.75
N PHE A 99 -7.93 -22.21 30.24
CA PHE A 99 -7.70 -22.03 31.68
C PHE A 99 -8.92 -21.44 32.37
N ILE A 100 -9.57 -20.46 31.73
CA ILE A 100 -10.84 -19.89 32.18
C ILE A 100 -11.91 -20.98 32.29
N ASP A 101 -12.06 -21.81 31.25
CA ASP A 101 -13.04 -22.90 31.22
C ASP A 101 -12.79 -23.97 32.30
N ARG A 102 -11.55 -24.07 32.80
CA ARG A 102 -11.13 -25.05 33.84
C ARG A 102 -11.02 -24.45 35.23
N GLY A 103 -11.25 -23.14 35.40
CA GLY A 103 -11.08 -22.45 36.67
C GLY A 103 -9.66 -22.51 37.24
N LYS A 104 -8.64 -22.55 36.38
CA LYS A 104 -7.21 -22.58 36.79
C LYS A 104 -6.54 -21.24 36.53
N ASP A 105 -5.49 -20.96 37.31
CA ASP A 105 -4.68 -19.75 37.14
C ASP A 105 -3.96 -19.73 35.79
N PHE A 106 -4.10 -18.60 35.09
CA PHE A 106 -3.47 -18.37 33.80
C PHE A 106 -2.00 -17.96 33.98
N ASN A 107 -1.08 -18.79 33.49
CA ASN A 107 0.34 -18.42 33.39
C ASN A 107 0.66 -17.98 31.95
N LEU A 108 1.05 -16.71 31.80
CA LEU A 108 1.37 -16.10 30.51
C LEU A 108 2.63 -16.72 29.87
N GLU A 109 3.65 -17.06 30.66
CA GLU A 109 4.92 -17.57 30.13
C GLU A 109 4.72 -18.92 29.42
N LEU A 110 3.87 -19.77 29.97
CA LEU A 110 3.50 -21.06 29.36
C LEU A 110 2.64 -20.91 28.11
N ALA A 111 1.94 -19.78 27.95
CA ALA A 111 1.09 -19.50 26.79
C ALA A 111 1.90 -19.06 25.57
N ILE A 112 3.05 -18.39 25.78
CA ILE A 112 3.83 -17.78 24.71
C ILE A 112 4.74 -18.82 24.04
N LYS A 113 4.33 -19.28 22.86
CA LYS A 113 5.12 -20.17 22.01
C LYS A 113 6.07 -19.36 21.12
N THR A 114 7.30 -19.15 21.57
CA THR A 114 8.35 -18.39 20.84
C THR A 114 8.66 -18.95 19.45
N ARG A 115 8.57 -20.28 19.27
CA ARG A 115 8.83 -20.99 18.01
C ARG A 115 7.96 -20.51 16.84
N ILE A 116 6.75 -19.98 17.09
CA ILE A 116 5.85 -19.51 16.02
C ILE A 116 6.51 -18.45 15.15
N ILE A 117 7.23 -17.52 15.78
CA ILE A 117 7.90 -16.41 15.06
C ILE A 117 9.26 -16.87 14.56
N SER A 118 10.08 -17.50 15.42
CA SER A 118 11.44 -17.90 15.06
C SER A 118 11.49 -18.88 13.89
N ASP A 119 10.70 -19.96 13.94
CA ASP A 119 10.68 -20.98 12.89
C ASP A 119 9.97 -20.46 11.63
N GLY A 120 8.94 -19.62 11.80
CA GLY A 120 8.21 -19.01 10.69
C GLY A 120 9.08 -18.04 9.87
N LEU A 121 9.87 -17.19 10.54
CA LEU A 121 10.84 -16.30 9.88
C LEU A 121 11.94 -17.10 9.20
N LYS A 122 12.53 -18.09 9.89
CA LYS A 122 13.57 -18.96 9.33
C LYS A 122 13.08 -19.67 8.07
N TYR A 123 11.88 -20.24 8.10
CA TYR A 123 11.28 -20.91 6.95
C TYR A 123 11.05 -19.95 5.77
N SER A 124 10.43 -18.80 6.02
CA SER A 124 10.08 -17.83 4.96
C SER A 124 11.32 -17.27 4.27
N LEU A 125 12.38 -16.98 5.04
CA LEU A 125 13.65 -16.46 4.52
C LEU A 125 14.46 -17.55 3.80
N ALA A 126 14.47 -18.78 4.30
CA ALA A 126 15.21 -19.87 3.68
C ALA A 126 14.59 -20.35 2.37
N THR A 127 13.26 -20.43 2.31
CA THR A 127 12.55 -20.96 1.13
C THR A 127 12.15 -19.88 0.13
N GLY A 128 12.16 -18.61 0.53
CA GLY A 128 11.64 -17.51 -0.28
C GLY A 128 10.12 -17.52 -0.45
N ASN A 129 9.41 -18.30 0.37
CA ASN A 129 7.95 -18.35 0.41
C ASN A 129 7.42 -17.40 1.49
N TRP A 130 6.78 -16.33 1.05
CA TRP A 130 6.24 -15.31 1.94
C TRP A 130 4.74 -15.50 2.07
N GLY A 131 4.26 -15.79 3.28
CA GLY A 131 2.84 -15.97 3.59
C GLY A 131 2.36 -17.42 3.54
N ASP A 132 1.04 -17.61 3.70
CA ASP A 132 0.40 -18.92 3.71
C ASP A 132 0.16 -19.43 2.28
N GLN A 133 0.92 -20.43 1.86
CA GLN A 133 0.84 -21.01 0.51
C GLN A 133 -0.53 -21.61 0.17
N LYS A 134 -1.36 -21.93 1.18
CA LYS A 134 -2.73 -22.42 0.94
C LYS A 134 -3.67 -21.31 0.45
N LYS A 135 -3.24 -20.05 0.48
CA LYS A 135 -4.02 -18.88 0.05
C LYS A 135 -3.30 -18.18 -1.12
N ALA A 136 -3.79 -18.42 -2.34
CA ALA A 136 -3.19 -17.96 -3.60
C ALA A 136 -2.89 -16.44 -3.67
N HIS A 137 -3.65 -15.59 -2.97
CA HIS A 137 -3.44 -14.13 -2.94
C HIS A 137 -2.47 -13.64 -1.85
N GLN A 138 -1.94 -14.53 -1.01
CA GLN A 138 -1.04 -14.20 0.09
C GLN A 138 0.35 -14.80 -0.05
N ALA A 139 0.55 -15.67 -1.03
CA ALA A 139 1.82 -16.33 -1.28
C ALA A 139 2.65 -15.54 -2.31
N ARG A 140 3.77 -14.96 -1.88
CA ARG A 140 4.79 -14.43 -2.80
C ARG A 140 5.98 -15.38 -2.77
N ALA A 141 6.23 -16.07 -3.88
CA ALA A 141 7.37 -16.95 -4.04
C ALA A 141 8.56 -16.21 -4.66
N GLY A 142 9.78 -16.60 -4.29
CA GLY A 142 11.02 -16.11 -4.90
C GLY A 142 11.44 -14.70 -4.48
N VAL A 143 10.94 -14.21 -3.34
CA VAL A 143 11.34 -12.93 -2.76
C VAL A 143 12.71 -13.04 -2.09
N SER A 144 12.97 -14.12 -1.35
CA SER A 144 14.30 -14.43 -0.84
C SER A 144 15.05 -15.32 -1.82
N GLN A 145 16.31 -15.00 -2.09
CA GLN A 145 17.18 -15.70 -3.03
C GLN A 145 18.59 -15.83 -2.43
N VAL A 146 19.30 -16.90 -2.79
CA VAL A 146 20.70 -17.07 -2.38
C VAL A 146 21.56 -16.04 -3.11
N LEU A 147 22.39 -15.32 -2.36
CA LEU A 147 23.24 -14.27 -2.90
C LEU A 147 24.19 -14.80 -3.98
N ASN A 148 24.32 -14.07 -5.09
CA ASN A 148 25.16 -14.47 -6.21
C ASN A 148 26.57 -13.92 -6.02
N ARG A 149 27.52 -14.79 -5.71
CA ARG A 149 28.92 -14.45 -5.38
C ARG A 149 29.92 -14.83 -6.47
N LEU A 150 29.48 -14.91 -7.73
CA LEU A 150 30.38 -15.20 -8.85
C LEU A 150 31.44 -14.11 -9.05
N THR A 151 31.04 -12.84 -8.96
CA THR A 151 31.93 -11.68 -9.01
C THR A 151 31.47 -10.60 -8.02
N PHE A 152 32.35 -9.63 -7.75
CA PHE A 152 31.99 -8.46 -6.96
C PHE A 152 30.79 -7.72 -7.59
N ALA A 153 30.85 -7.49 -8.90
CA ALA A 153 29.77 -6.83 -9.65
C ALA A 153 28.47 -7.63 -9.64
N SER A 154 28.52 -8.97 -9.73
CA SER A 154 27.31 -9.81 -9.66
C SER A 154 26.61 -9.70 -8.31
N THR A 155 27.39 -9.52 -7.24
CA THR A 155 26.86 -9.34 -5.89
C THR A 155 26.09 -8.02 -5.80
N LEU A 156 26.68 -6.92 -6.27
CA LEU A 156 26.03 -5.60 -6.27
C LEU A 156 24.78 -5.57 -7.16
N SER A 157 24.85 -6.14 -8.36
CA SER A 157 23.67 -6.27 -9.25
C SER A 157 22.54 -7.04 -8.56
N HIS A 158 22.85 -8.17 -7.91
CA HIS A 158 21.83 -8.96 -7.22
C HIS A 158 21.12 -8.16 -6.10
N LEU A 159 21.86 -7.36 -5.33
CA LEU A 159 21.26 -6.53 -4.27
C LEU A 159 20.33 -5.43 -4.80
N ARG A 160 20.45 -5.03 -6.06
CA ARG A 160 19.65 -3.96 -6.68
C ARG A 160 18.57 -4.50 -7.63
N ARG A 161 18.35 -5.82 -7.61
CA ARG A 161 17.39 -6.51 -8.45
C ARG A 161 15.95 -6.24 -8.01
N LEU A 162 15.11 -5.97 -8.98
CA LEU A 162 13.67 -5.78 -8.87
C LEU A 162 12.97 -6.97 -9.54
N ASN A 163 11.91 -7.49 -8.91
CA ASN A 163 11.14 -8.60 -9.46
C ASN A 163 9.66 -8.23 -9.52
N SER A 164 9.08 -8.35 -10.72
CA SER A 164 7.64 -8.16 -10.91
C SER A 164 6.89 -9.44 -10.50
N PRO A 165 5.82 -9.38 -9.67
CA PRO A 165 5.11 -10.54 -9.15
C PRO A 165 4.16 -11.17 -10.18
N ILE A 166 4.59 -11.29 -11.43
CA ILE A 166 3.79 -11.79 -12.56
C ILE A 166 4.33 -13.16 -12.95
N GLY A 167 3.42 -14.09 -13.24
CA GLY A 167 3.78 -15.43 -13.71
C GLY A 167 4.69 -15.36 -14.95
N ARG A 168 5.74 -16.17 -14.96
CA ARG A 168 6.74 -16.18 -16.04
C ARG A 168 6.24 -16.88 -17.31
N ASP A 169 5.11 -17.56 -17.23
CA ASP A 169 4.49 -18.32 -18.32
C ASP A 169 3.82 -17.42 -19.37
N GLY A 170 3.50 -16.17 -19.01
CA GLY A 170 2.91 -15.21 -19.92
C GLY A 170 3.91 -14.67 -20.95
N LYS A 171 3.67 -14.92 -22.25
CA LYS A 171 4.38 -14.32 -23.40
C LYS A 171 3.85 -12.93 -23.79
N LEU A 172 3.27 -12.19 -22.86
CA LEU A 172 2.71 -10.87 -23.14
C LEU A 172 3.83 -9.83 -23.30
N ALA A 173 3.75 -9.01 -24.35
CA ALA A 173 4.70 -7.95 -24.63
C ALA A 173 4.67 -6.85 -23.55
N LYS A 174 3.48 -6.40 -23.16
CA LYS A 174 3.26 -5.56 -21.97
C LYS A 174 2.93 -6.49 -20.80
N PRO A 175 3.71 -6.50 -19.70
CA PRO A 175 4.52 -5.41 -19.15
C PRO A 175 6.05 -5.55 -19.34
N ARG A 176 6.51 -6.44 -20.23
CA ARG A 176 7.94 -6.75 -20.43
C ARG A 176 8.68 -5.66 -21.21
N GLN A 177 7.99 -4.99 -22.12
CA GLN A 177 8.54 -3.89 -22.90
C GLN A 177 9.07 -2.76 -22.00
N LEU A 178 10.17 -2.15 -22.44
CA LEU A 178 10.72 -0.97 -21.79
C LEU A 178 9.71 0.19 -21.94
N HIS A 179 9.28 0.74 -20.81
CA HIS A 179 8.39 1.89 -20.76
C HIS A 179 9.19 3.18 -20.49
N ASN A 180 8.83 4.29 -21.14
CA ASN A 180 9.56 5.55 -21.04
C ASN A 180 9.70 6.06 -19.60
N THR A 181 8.70 5.78 -18.75
CA THR A 181 8.67 6.18 -17.33
C THR A 181 9.69 5.46 -16.46
N LEU A 182 10.42 4.47 -16.99
CA LEU A 182 11.52 3.78 -16.28
C LEU A 182 12.80 4.60 -16.27
N TRP A 183 12.89 5.60 -17.15
CA TRP A 183 14.07 6.44 -17.31
C TRP A 183 14.49 7.09 -15.99
N GLY A 184 15.79 7.04 -15.70
CA GLY A 184 16.38 7.57 -14.46
C GLY A 184 16.26 6.64 -13.24
N MET A 185 15.30 5.71 -13.21
CA MET A 185 15.05 4.86 -12.03
C MET A 185 15.53 3.42 -12.21
N VAL A 186 15.49 2.89 -13.43
CA VAL A 186 15.78 1.49 -13.76
C VAL A 186 16.75 1.43 -14.94
N CYS A 187 17.70 0.50 -14.89
CA CYS A 187 18.60 0.23 -16.00
C CYS A 187 17.81 -0.26 -17.22
N PRO A 188 17.93 0.37 -18.39
CA PRO A 188 17.14 0.00 -19.57
C PRO A 188 17.57 -1.33 -20.21
N ALA A 189 18.83 -1.74 -20.01
CA ALA A 189 19.42 -2.89 -20.67
C ALA A 189 19.56 -4.13 -19.76
N GLU A 190 19.73 -3.94 -18.45
CA GLU A 190 20.06 -5.04 -17.54
C GLU A 190 18.81 -5.83 -17.12
N THR A 191 18.42 -6.77 -17.97
CA THR A 191 17.38 -7.76 -17.76
C THR A 191 17.90 -9.14 -18.19
N PRO A 192 17.51 -10.24 -17.53
CA PRO A 192 17.83 -11.58 -18.03
C PRO A 192 17.14 -11.84 -19.38
N GLU A 193 17.72 -12.74 -20.15
CA GLU A 193 17.12 -13.28 -21.37
C GLU A 193 16.01 -14.31 -21.06
N GLY A 194 15.20 -14.62 -22.08
CA GLY A 194 14.15 -15.64 -21.99
C GLY A 194 12.94 -15.24 -21.15
N HIS A 195 12.40 -16.18 -20.36
CA HIS A 195 11.09 -16.02 -19.70
C HIS A 195 11.03 -14.92 -18.63
N ALA A 196 12.18 -14.43 -18.14
CA ALA A 196 12.24 -13.38 -17.14
C ALA A 196 12.48 -11.98 -17.75
N VAL A 197 12.61 -11.88 -19.09
CA VAL A 197 12.88 -10.62 -19.78
C VAL A 197 11.84 -9.56 -19.44
N GLY A 198 12.30 -8.38 -19.02
CA GLY A 198 11.46 -7.25 -18.65
C GLY A 198 10.67 -7.41 -17.35
N LEU A 199 10.71 -8.57 -16.69
CA LEU A 199 10.09 -8.80 -15.38
C LEU A 199 11.07 -8.61 -14.24
N VAL A 200 12.32 -9.05 -14.48
CA VAL A 200 13.46 -8.80 -13.61
C VAL A 200 14.21 -7.60 -14.15
N LYS A 201 14.42 -6.58 -13.32
CA LYS A 201 15.09 -5.34 -13.69
C LYS A 201 16.10 -4.96 -12.61
N ASN A 202 16.97 -3.99 -12.88
CA ASN A 202 17.93 -3.48 -11.89
C ASN A 202 17.79 -1.98 -11.73
N LEU A 203 17.96 -1.49 -10.50
CA LEU A 203 17.91 -0.05 -10.20
C LEU A 203 19.04 0.70 -10.91
N ALA A 204 18.76 1.90 -11.40
CA ALA A 204 19.77 2.83 -11.92
C ALA A 204 20.67 3.34 -10.78
N LEU A 205 21.92 3.73 -11.04
CA LEU A 205 22.89 4.08 -10.00
C LEU A 205 22.39 5.13 -8.99
N MET A 206 21.74 6.19 -9.47
CA MET A 206 21.22 7.29 -8.63
C MET A 206 19.78 7.06 -8.13
N ALA A 207 19.18 5.90 -8.40
CA ALA A 207 17.83 5.61 -7.97
C ALA A 207 17.76 5.50 -6.44
N TYR A 208 16.93 6.35 -5.83
CA TYR A 208 16.61 6.32 -4.41
C TYR A 208 15.17 5.86 -4.20
N ILE A 209 14.96 4.94 -3.26
CA ILE A 209 13.64 4.39 -2.93
C ILE A 209 13.16 5.06 -1.64
N SER A 210 11.96 5.64 -1.68
CA SER A 210 11.33 6.25 -0.51
C SER A 210 11.13 5.24 0.62
N VAL A 211 11.57 5.57 1.83
CA VAL A 211 11.37 4.77 3.05
C VAL A 211 10.03 5.06 3.74
N GLY A 212 9.37 6.15 3.36
CA GLY A 212 8.12 6.62 3.95
C GLY A 212 8.34 7.73 4.96
N SER A 213 7.35 8.60 5.13
CA SER A 213 7.31 9.66 6.13
C SER A 213 5.90 9.80 6.69
N GLN A 214 5.79 10.41 7.87
CA GLN A 214 4.48 10.66 8.46
C GLN A 214 3.77 11.79 7.70
N PRO A 215 2.47 11.63 7.38
CA PRO A 215 1.72 12.66 6.66
C PRO A 215 1.27 13.80 7.57
N SER A 216 1.24 13.63 8.89
CA SER A 216 0.66 14.60 9.84
C SER A 216 1.23 16.02 9.68
N PRO A 217 2.56 16.24 9.59
CA PRO A 217 3.10 17.60 9.41
C PRO A 217 2.63 18.27 8.11
N ILE A 218 2.40 17.49 7.05
CA ILE A 218 1.88 18.00 5.77
C ILE A 218 0.40 18.36 5.92
N LEU A 219 -0.38 17.55 6.64
CA LEU A 219 -1.79 17.82 6.89
C LEU A 219 -1.98 19.06 7.76
N GLU A 220 -1.23 19.18 8.85
CA GLU A 220 -1.21 20.35 9.74
C GLU A 220 -0.86 21.62 8.96
N PHE A 221 0.21 21.58 8.15
CA PHE A 221 0.58 22.71 7.28
C PHE A 221 -0.54 23.10 6.30
N LEU A 222 -1.22 22.12 5.70
CA LEU A 222 -2.29 22.40 4.75
C LEU A 222 -3.53 22.97 5.44
N GLU A 223 -3.86 22.51 6.65
CA GLU A 223 -4.95 23.05 7.46
C GLU A 223 -4.67 24.50 7.88
N GLU A 224 -3.44 24.83 8.25
CA GLU A 224 -3.02 26.21 8.55
C GLU A 224 -3.02 27.12 7.30
N TRP A 225 -2.65 26.58 6.13
CA TRP A 225 -2.52 27.33 4.88
C TRP A 225 -3.85 27.46 4.11
N SER A 226 -4.91 27.90 4.78
CA SER A 226 -6.21 28.27 4.17
C SER A 226 -6.80 27.24 3.20
N MET A 227 -6.57 25.94 3.44
CA MET A 227 -7.28 24.88 2.74
C MET A 227 -8.75 24.87 3.19
N GLU A 228 -9.67 24.86 2.23
CA GLU A 228 -11.09 24.69 2.55
C GLU A 228 -11.39 23.18 2.72
N ASN A 229 -11.91 22.82 3.90
CA ASN A 229 -12.20 21.43 4.27
C ASN A 229 -13.34 20.87 3.40
N LEU A 230 -13.17 19.65 2.91
CA LEU A 230 -14.14 18.95 2.06
C LEU A 230 -15.55 18.83 2.69
N GLU A 231 -15.65 18.84 4.02
CA GLU A 231 -16.94 18.77 4.73
C GLU A 231 -17.72 20.10 4.74
N GLU A 232 -17.03 21.22 4.53
CA GLU A 232 -17.59 22.57 4.68
C GLU A 232 -17.86 23.27 3.33
N ILE A 233 -17.42 22.65 2.22
CA ILE A 233 -17.52 23.24 0.89
C ILE A 233 -18.82 22.89 0.16
N SER A 234 -19.33 23.85 -0.60
CA SER A 234 -20.40 23.60 -1.56
C SER A 234 -19.83 22.97 -2.85
N PRO A 235 -20.59 22.09 -3.54
CA PRO A 235 -20.15 21.49 -4.80
C PRO A 235 -19.81 22.51 -5.90
N ALA A 236 -20.43 23.70 -5.88
CA ALA A 236 -20.17 24.76 -6.84
C ALA A 236 -18.74 25.32 -6.72
N ALA A 237 -18.23 25.48 -5.49
CA ALA A 237 -16.87 25.97 -5.25
C ALA A 237 -15.78 25.02 -5.76
N ILE A 238 -16.08 23.73 -5.94
CA ILE A 238 -15.14 22.71 -6.40
C ILE A 238 -14.79 22.87 -7.89
N ALA A 239 -15.64 23.52 -8.68
CA ALA A 239 -15.43 23.71 -10.11
C ALA A 239 -14.25 24.66 -10.39
N ASP A 240 -14.16 25.74 -9.61
CA ASP A 240 -13.17 26.81 -9.81
C ASP A 240 -11.92 26.64 -8.92
N ALA A 241 -11.87 25.60 -8.09
CA ALA A 241 -10.78 25.34 -7.15
C ALA A 241 -9.99 24.06 -7.47
N THR A 242 -8.72 24.05 -7.06
CA THR A 242 -7.83 22.90 -7.22
C THR A 242 -8.04 21.90 -6.09
N LYS A 243 -8.23 20.62 -6.44
CA LYS A 243 -8.43 19.53 -5.48
C LYS A 243 -7.07 19.07 -4.94
N ILE A 244 -6.94 18.97 -3.62
CA ILE A 244 -5.70 18.53 -2.97
C ILE A 244 -5.86 17.07 -2.52
N PHE A 245 -4.94 16.22 -2.96
CA PHE A 245 -4.86 14.83 -2.55
C PHE A 245 -3.55 14.55 -1.81
N VAL A 246 -3.64 13.97 -0.62
CA VAL A 246 -2.48 13.51 0.16
C VAL A 246 -2.60 12.00 0.33
N ASN A 247 -1.62 11.24 -0.18
CA ASN A 247 -1.62 9.77 -0.16
C ASN A 247 -2.91 9.11 -0.71
N GLY A 248 -3.56 9.76 -1.67
CA GLY A 248 -4.80 9.29 -2.29
C GLY A 248 -6.09 9.74 -1.58
N CYS A 249 -5.99 10.38 -0.42
CA CYS A 249 -7.13 10.97 0.28
C CYS A 249 -7.37 12.38 -0.22
N TRP A 250 -8.59 12.69 -0.63
CA TRP A 250 -9.00 14.05 -0.96
C TRP A 250 -9.21 14.83 0.35
N VAL A 251 -8.27 15.72 0.68
CA VAL A 251 -8.27 16.43 1.97
C VAL A 251 -9.06 17.74 1.91
N GLY A 252 -9.04 18.42 0.77
CA GLY A 252 -9.81 19.64 0.56
C GLY A 252 -9.54 20.29 -0.80
N ILE A 253 -9.86 21.58 -0.89
CA ILE A 253 -9.64 22.39 -2.10
C ILE A 253 -8.84 23.65 -1.77
N HIS A 254 -8.19 24.21 -2.79
CA HIS A 254 -7.45 25.46 -2.67
C HIS A 254 -7.60 26.29 -3.95
N LYS A 255 -7.79 27.61 -3.80
CA LYS A 255 -8.05 28.54 -4.90
C LYS A 255 -6.77 29.03 -5.58
N ASP A 256 -5.67 29.17 -4.84
CA ASP A 256 -4.35 29.54 -5.37
C ASP A 256 -3.32 28.39 -5.23
N PRO A 257 -3.35 27.38 -6.11
CA PRO A 257 -2.42 26.26 -6.04
C PRO A 257 -0.97 26.67 -6.34
N GLU A 258 -0.73 27.77 -7.05
CA GLU A 258 0.62 28.18 -7.46
C GLU A 258 1.43 28.66 -6.26
N GLN A 259 0.84 29.54 -5.44
CA GLN A 259 1.48 30.00 -4.21
C GLN A 259 1.75 28.83 -3.26
N LEU A 260 0.76 27.94 -3.07
CA LEU A 260 0.90 26.75 -2.23
C LEU A 260 2.06 25.86 -2.69
N MET A 261 2.16 25.61 -4.01
CA MET A 261 3.23 24.78 -4.57
C MET A 261 4.62 25.41 -4.44
N ASN A 262 4.73 26.74 -4.55
CA ASN A 262 6.00 27.44 -4.34
C ASN A 262 6.47 27.33 -2.89
N THR A 263 5.56 27.49 -1.93
CA THR A 263 5.86 27.32 -0.50
C THR A 263 6.27 25.87 -0.19
N LEU A 264 5.49 24.87 -0.63
CA LEU A 264 5.82 23.45 -0.41
C LEU A 264 7.20 23.07 -0.99
N ARG A 265 7.54 23.59 -2.18
CA ARG A 265 8.87 23.38 -2.77
C ARG A 265 9.98 24.02 -1.94
N LYS A 266 9.74 25.21 -1.38
CA LYS A 266 10.69 25.91 -0.51
C LYS A 266 10.91 25.12 0.78
N LEU A 267 9.84 24.71 1.46
CA LEU A 267 9.91 23.88 2.68
C LEU A 267 10.68 22.58 2.44
N ARG A 268 10.45 21.91 1.30
CA ARG A 268 11.22 20.71 0.93
C ARG A 268 12.71 21.01 0.76
N ARG A 269 13.08 22.14 0.15
CA ARG A 269 14.50 22.53 -0.05
C ARG A 269 15.19 22.92 1.25
N GLN A 270 14.43 23.47 2.21
CA GLN A 270 14.91 23.83 3.55
C GLN A 270 14.94 22.63 4.51
N MET A 271 14.44 21.47 4.09
CA MET A 271 14.26 20.25 4.90
C MET A 271 13.26 20.38 6.05
N ASP A 272 12.37 21.38 6.01
CA ASP A 272 11.29 21.55 7.00
C ASP A 272 10.20 20.48 6.85
N ILE A 273 10.00 19.97 5.63
CA ILE A 273 9.20 18.77 5.36
C ILE A 273 10.18 17.63 5.12
N ILE A 274 10.54 16.92 6.20
CA ILE A 274 11.46 15.78 6.14
C ILE A 274 10.78 14.63 5.40
N VAL A 275 11.33 14.26 4.25
CA VAL A 275 10.80 13.18 3.38
C VAL A 275 11.29 11.79 3.83
N SER A 276 12.27 11.74 4.75
CA SER A 276 12.82 10.48 5.28
C SER A 276 13.88 10.80 6.34
N GLU A 277 13.66 10.41 7.59
CA GLU A 277 14.78 10.11 8.49
C GLU A 277 15.24 8.68 8.14
N VAL A 278 16.53 8.51 7.89
CA VAL A 278 17.21 7.21 7.90
C VAL A 278 17.82 7.03 9.27
#